data_AF-A0A951RBH1-F1
#
_entry.id   AF-A0A951RBH1-F1
#
_cell.length_a   1.000
_cell.length_b   1.000
_cell.length_c   1.000
_cell.angle_alpha   90.00
_cell.angle_beta   90.00
_cell.angle_gamma   90.00
#
_symmetry.space_group_name_H-M   'P 1'
#
loop_
_entity.id
_entity.type
_entity.pdbx_description
1 polymer ?
#
loop_
_entity_poly.entity_id
_entity_poly.type
_entity_poly.pdbx_seq_one_letter_code
_entity_poly.pdbx_strand_id
1 'polypeptide(L)'
;MRNLVQLIFLVLLPVALLGILIYDIQNLPGYNNLPELQEQYSVKKHRIIDHTRFDELKGPFPDAHAITAACLKCHVERGEEMLKSFHFMWEKEEYIEGRGVVYYGKKNALNNFCTGIAGSERTCNRCHAGYGYRHKNFDFSDPNNIDCLVCHDNSNVYEKARGLAGYPAEGTDYQKVFASLSSPKKFNCSGCHFHSAGAGPCAKTATRPTCTRTTWSMSIR
;
A
#
# COMPACT_ATOMS: atom_id res chain seq x y z
N MET A 1 40.05 55.09 9.34
CA MET A 1 39.87 54.36 8.05
C MET A 1 39.74 52.84 8.24
N ARG A 2 40.60 52.16 9.01
CA ARG A 2 40.54 50.70 9.26
C ARG A 2 39.18 50.20 9.81
N ASN A 3 38.61 50.90 10.79
CA ASN A 3 37.33 50.50 11.41
C ASN A 3 36.11 50.74 10.50
N LEU A 4 36.18 51.74 9.61
CA LEU A 4 35.12 52.02 8.63
C LEU A 4 35.09 50.93 7.55
N VAL A 5 36.26 50.52 7.06
CA VAL A 5 36.39 49.40 6.10
C VAL A 5 35.91 48.08 6.72
N GLN A 6 36.21 47.83 8.00
CA GLN A 6 35.72 46.64 8.71
C GLN A 6 34.19 46.63 8.88
N LEU A 7 33.58 47.78 9.19
CA LEU A 7 32.12 47.93 9.26
C LEU A 7 31.44 47.73 7.90
N ILE A 8 32.04 48.26 6.83
CA ILE A 8 31.56 48.08 5.46
C ILE A 8 31.60 46.59 5.07
N PHE A 9 32.69 45.89 5.37
CA PHE A 9 32.78 44.44 5.11
C PHE A 9 31.80 43.62 5.95
N LEU A 10 31.63 43.96 7.24
CA LEU A 10 30.69 43.24 8.13
C LEU A 10 29.22 43.39 7.73
N VAL A 11 28.87 44.44 6.99
CA VAL A 11 27.48 44.67 6.55
C VAL A 11 27.27 44.29 5.08
N LEU A 12 28.19 44.65 4.19
CA LEU A 12 28.01 44.40 2.76
C LEU A 12 28.29 42.94 2.38
N LEU A 13 29.23 42.26 3.04
CA LEU A 13 29.54 40.86 2.74
C LEU A 13 28.34 39.93 3.04
N PRO A 14 27.68 40.00 4.23
CA PRO A 14 26.50 39.19 4.48
C PRO A 14 25.34 39.52 3.54
N VAL A 15 25.15 40.79 3.19
CA VAL A 15 24.10 41.22 2.24
C VAL A 15 24.37 40.66 0.84
N ALA A 16 25.62 40.70 0.39
CA ALA A 16 26.01 40.12 -0.89
C ALA A 16 25.82 38.59 -0.90
N LEU A 17 26.22 37.90 0.17
CA LEU A 17 26.01 36.45 0.31
C LEU A 17 24.52 36.09 0.36
N LEU A 18 23.70 36.89 1.03
CA LEU A 18 22.24 36.71 1.05
C LEU A 18 21.64 36.93 -0.34
N GLY A 19 22.12 37.93 -1.08
CA GLY A 19 21.72 38.19 -2.47
C GLY A 19 22.07 37.04 -3.42
N ILE A 20 23.27 36.47 -3.29
CA ILE A 20 23.70 35.29 -4.06
C ILE A 20 22.81 34.09 -3.71
N LEU A 21 22.56 33.84 -2.43
CA LEU A 21 21.68 32.75 -2.00
C LEU A 21 20.26 32.90 -2.55
N ILE A 22 19.69 34.12 -2.54
CA ILE A 22 18.36 34.38 -3.10
C ILE A 22 18.38 34.18 -4.62
N TYR A 23 19.40 34.64 -5.32
CA TYR A 23 19.57 34.43 -6.75
C TYR A 23 19.64 32.94 -7.10
N ASP A 24 20.43 32.17 -6.36
CA ASP A 24 20.54 30.73 -6.57
C ASP A 24 19.22 30.02 -6.30
N ILE A 25 18.49 30.38 -5.23
CA ILE A 25 17.15 29.83 -4.92
C ILE A 25 16.16 30.12 -6.05
N GLN A 26 16.16 31.35 -6.58
CA GLN A 26 15.29 31.72 -7.69
C GLN A 26 15.64 30.99 -8.98
N ASN A 27 16.89 30.59 -9.17
CA ASN A 27 17.33 29.80 -10.31
C ASN A 27 17.29 28.28 -10.08
N LEU A 28 16.82 27.81 -8.91
CA LEU A 28 16.63 26.38 -8.68
C LEU A 28 15.52 25.85 -9.62
N PRO A 29 15.75 24.70 -10.27
CA PRO A 29 14.72 24.06 -11.08
C PRO A 29 13.49 23.74 -10.23
N GLY A 30 12.35 24.33 -10.57
CA GLY A 30 11.06 24.11 -9.89
C GLY A 30 10.60 25.21 -8.94
N TYR A 31 11.44 26.18 -8.55
CA TYR A 31 11.00 27.33 -7.71
C TYR A 31 10.10 28.28 -8.50
N ASN A 32 10.53 28.68 -9.70
CA ASN A 32 9.74 29.57 -10.58
C ASN A 32 8.49 28.89 -11.17
N ASN A 33 8.45 27.55 -11.10
CA ASN A 33 7.38 26.75 -11.69
C ASN A 33 6.43 26.23 -10.61
N LEU A 34 6.58 26.65 -9.34
CA LEU A 34 5.74 26.17 -8.25
C LEU A 34 4.23 26.39 -8.51
N PRO A 35 3.77 27.53 -9.05
CA PRO A 35 2.36 27.72 -9.40
C PRO A 35 1.90 26.76 -10.51
N GLU A 36 2.73 26.56 -11.55
CA GLU A 36 2.43 25.64 -12.66
C GLU A 36 2.41 24.19 -12.20
N LEU A 37 3.34 23.78 -11.34
CA LEU A 37 3.36 22.46 -10.70
C LEU A 37 2.15 22.29 -9.79
N GLN A 38 1.78 23.31 -9.00
CA GLN A 38 0.57 23.27 -8.19
C GLN A 38 -0.67 23.09 -9.06
N GLU A 39 -0.80 23.81 -10.17
CA GLU A 39 -1.90 23.63 -11.11
C GLU A 39 -1.90 22.21 -11.71
N GLN A 40 -0.76 21.75 -12.24
CA GLN A 40 -0.59 20.43 -12.82
C GLN A 40 -0.94 19.29 -11.84
N TYR A 41 -0.54 19.41 -10.57
CA TYR A 41 -0.74 18.37 -9.55
C TYR A 41 -2.00 18.58 -8.69
N SER A 42 -2.69 19.72 -8.81
CA SER A 42 -3.98 19.99 -8.14
C SER A 42 -5.17 19.34 -8.84
N VAL A 43 -5.00 18.87 -10.09
CA VAL A 43 -6.05 18.15 -10.81
C VAL A 43 -6.39 16.88 -10.06
N LYS A 44 -7.51 16.92 -9.33
CA LYS A 44 -8.05 15.79 -8.58
C LYS A 44 -8.28 14.65 -9.56
N LYS A 45 -7.48 13.58 -9.44
CA LYS A 45 -7.57 12.39 -10.30
C LYS A 45 -9.02 11.89 -10.31
N HIS A 46 -9.71 12.05 -11.44
CA HIS A 46 -11.08 11.60 -11.57
C HIS A 46 -11.10 10.07 -11.56
N ARG A 47 -12.15 9.47 -10.98
CA ARG A 47 -12.37 8.02 -11.13
C ARG A 47 -12.58 7.75 -12.62
N ILE A 48 -11.72 6.92 -13.20
CA ILE A 48 -11.74 6.66 -14.65
C ILE A 48 -13.04 5.92 -15.01
N ILE A 49 -13.52 5.05 -14.11
CA ILE A 49 -14.71 4.20 -14.32
C ILE A 49 -15.50 4.08 -13.02
N ASP A 50 -16.83 4.18 -13.10
CA ASP A 50 -17.75 3.90 -12.01
C ASP A 50 -18.25 2.45 -12.09
N HIS A 51 -17.79 1.63 -11.14
CA HIS A 51 -18.05 0.19 -11.13
C HIS A 51 -19.50 -0.16 -10.76
N THR A 52 -20.28 0.76 -10.17
CA THR A 52 -21.69 0.52 -9.82
C THR A 52 -22.61 0.41 -11.04
N ARG A 53 -22.11 0.86 -12.19
CA ARG A 53 -22.86 0.87 -13.45
C ARG A 53 -22.87 -0.48 -14.15
N PHE A 54 -22.02 -1.42 -13.75
CA PHE A 54 -21.91 -2.74 -14.36
C PHE A 54 -22.90 -3.72 -13.73
N ASP A 55 -23.68 -4.40 -14.56
CA ASP A 55 -24.68 -5.37 -14.11
C ASP A 55 -24.03 -6.54 -13.38
N GLU A 56 -22.79 -6.88 -13.74
CA GLU A 56 -21.98 -7.92 -13.12
C GLU A 56 -21.73 -7.67 -11.62
N LEU A 57 -21.75 -6.41 -11.16
CA LEU A 57 -21.44 -6.01 -9.78
C LEU A 57 -22.69 -5.64 -8.95
N LYS A 58 -23.90 -5.76 -9.52
CA LYS A 58 -25.15 -5.49 -8.79
C LYS A 58 -25.49 -6.57 -7.76
N GLY A 59 -24.95 -7.78 -7.92
CA GLY A 59 -25.16 -8.89 -7.00
C GLY A 59 -26.59 -9.46 -7.03
N PRO A 60 -26.94 -10.33 -6.07
CA PRO A 60 -26.14 -10.75 -4.91
C PRO A 60 -24.98 -11.69 -5.29
N PHE A 61 -23.95 -11.72 -4.45
CA PHE A 61 -22.83 -12.65 -4.57
C PHE A 61 -22.91 -13.73 -3.49
N PRO A 62 -22.75 -15.02 -3.84
CA PRO A 62 -22.80 -16.11 -2.86
C PRO A 62 -21.58 -16.10 -1.92
N ASP A 63 -20.41 -15.68 -2.42
CA ASP A 63 -19.16 -15.61 -1.67
C ASP A 63 -18.19 -14.59 -2.29
N ALA A 64 -17.02 -14.44 -1.65
CA ALA A 64 -15.98 -13.52 -2.11
C ALA A 64 -15.31 -13.95 -3.43
N HIS A 65 -15.27 -15.25 -3.73
CA HIS A 65 -14.69 -15.75 -4.97
C HIS A 65 -15.55 -15.38 -6.17
N ALA A 66 -16.88 -15.40 -6.02
CA ALA A 66 -17.81 -14.95 -7.04
C ALA A 66 -17.65 -13.46 -7.38
N ILE A 67 -17.24 -12.64 -6.40
CA ILE A 67 -16.90 -11.22 -6.64
C ILE A 67 -15.65 -11.14 -7.52
N THR A 68 -14.60 -11.88 -7.18
CA THR A 68 -13.38 -11.92 -8.00
C THR A 68 -13.67 -12.43 -9.40
N ALA A 69 -14.48 -13.49 -9.55
CA ALA A 69 -14.93 -13.98 -10.84
C ALA A 69 -15.62 -12.89 -11.67
N ALA A 70 -16.43 -12.03 -11.05
CA ALA A 70 -17.04 -10.88 -11.73
C ALA A 70 -16.01 -9.83 -12.15
N CYS A 71 -15.01 -9.53 -11.31
CA CYS A 71 -13.90 -8.64 -11.69
C CYS A 71 -13.13 -9.18 -12.90
N LEU A 72 -12.86 -10.50 -12.90
CA LEU A 72 -12.08 -11.17 -13.93
C LEU A 72 -12.78 -11.24 -15.30
N LYS A 73 -14.09 -11.01 -15.38
CA LYS A 73 -14.78 -10.85 -16.68
C LYS A 73 -14.20 -9.71 -17.53
N CYS A 74 -13.69 -8.67 -16.88
CA CYS A 74 -13.08 -7.50 -17.54
C CYS A 74 -11.58 -7.36 -17.26
N HIS A 75 -11.08 -7.94 -16.16
CA HIS A 75 -9.70 -7.79 -15.69
C HIS A 75 -8.90 -9.10 -15.72
N VAL A 76 -9.06 -9.90 -16.77
CA VAL A 76 -8.41 -11.21 -16.94
C VAL A 76 -6.89 -11.12 -16.76
N GLU A 77 -6.22 -10.29 -17.57
CA GLU A 77 -4.77 -10.15 -17.56
C GLU A 77 -4.25 -9.65 -16.20
N ARG A 78 -5.01 -8.76 -15.55
CA ARG A 78 -4.66 -8.27 -14.21
C ARG A 78 -4.72 -9.38 -13.16
N GLY A 79 -5.67 -10.31 -13.31
CA GLY A 79 -5.72 -11.54 -12.52
C GLY A 79 -4.49 -12.41 -12.74
N GLU A 80 -4.10 -12.64 -13.99
CA GLU A 80 -2.91 -13.44 -14.34
C GLU A 80 -1.60 -12.84 -13.82
N GLU A 81 -1.46 -11.52 -13.88
CA GLU A 81 -0.33 -10.79 -13.28
C GLU A 81 -0.30 -10.99 -11.76
N MET A 82 -1.46 -10.90 -11.11
CA MET A 82 -1.58 -11.07 -9.66
C MET A 82 -1.21 -12.48 -9.21
N LEU A 83 -1.59 -13.52 -9.96
CA LEU A 83 -1.20 -14.92 -9.68
C LEU A 83 0.32 -15.10 -9.64
N LYS A 84 1.07 -14.34 -10.46
CA LYS A 84 2.54 -14.41 -10.53
C LYS A 84 3.22 -13.46 -9.53
N SER A 85 2.46 -12.67 -8.79
CA SER A 85 2.99 -11.63 -7.91
C SER A 85 3.44 -12.19 -6.55
N PHE A 86 4.40 -11.51 -5.91
CA PHE A 86 4.83 -11.84 -4.54
C PHE A 86 3.70 -11.65 -3.51
N HIS A 87 2.73 -10.78 -3.78
CA HIS A 87 1.59 -10.56 -2.88
C HIS A 87 0.66 -11.78 -2.79
N PHE A 88 0.56 -12.54 -3.89
CA PHE A 88 -0.24 -13.76 -3.96
C PHE A 88 0.59 -15.01 -3.69
N MET A 89 1.75 -15.17 -4.33
CA MET A 89 2.61 -16.35 -4.14
C MET A 89 3.29 -16.40 -2.77
N TRP A 90 3.53 -15.22 -2.17
CA TRP A 90 4.29 -15.08 -0.91
C TRP A 90 5.69 -15.69 -0.93
N GLU A 91 6.25 -15.88 -2.11
CA GLU A 91 7.62 -16.32 -2.35
C GLU A 91 8.17 -15.60 -3.58
N LYS A 92 9.47 -15.37 -3.59
CA LYS A 92 10.24 -14.88 -4.73
C LYS A 92 11.40 -15.82 -4.99
N GLU A 93 11.82 -15.87 -6.24
CA GLU A 93 13.07 -16.52 -6.60
C GLU A 93 14.26 -15.68 -6.11
N GLU A 94 15.21 -16.31 -5.43
CA GLU A 94 16.39 -15.66 -4.89
C GLU A 94 17.58 -16.60 -4.97
N TYR A 95 18.73 -16.08 -5.43
CA TYR A 95 19.97 -16.83 -5.42
C TYR A 95 20.68 -16.66 -4.07
N ILE A 96 21.05 -17.78 -3.46
CA ILE A 96 21.83 -17.82 -2.22
C ILE A 96 23.11 -18.59 -2.49
N GLU A 97 24.26 -17.94 -2.26
CA GLU A 97 25.57 -18.58 -2.39
C GLU A 97 25.64 -19.88 -1.57
N GLY A 98 26.12 -20.96 -2.20
CA GLY A 98 26.20 -22.30 -1.59
C GLY A 98 24.88 -23.08 -1.52
N ARG A 99 23.72 -22.46 -1.82
CA ARG A 99 22.42 -23.16 -1.92
C ARG A 99 21.80 -23.10 -3.31
N GLY A 100 22.27 -22.20 -4.17
CA GLY A 100 21.72 -21.99 -5.50
C GLY A 100 20.44 -21.15 -5.46
N VAL A 101 19.60 -21.33 -6.48
CA VAL A 101 18.31 -20.63 -6.61
C VAL A 101 17.29 -21.27 -5.66
N VAL A 102 16.67 -20.47 -4.80
CA VAL A 102 15.63 -20.88 -3.86
C VAL A 102 14.38 -20.00 -3.97
N TYR A 103 13.23 -20.53 -3.56
CA TYR A 103 11.99 -19.77 -3.44
C TYR A 103 11.77 -19.33 -1.99
N TYR A 104 12.08 -18.07 -1.71
CA TYR A 104 12.05 -17.50 -0.37
C TYR A 104 11.02 -16.38 -0.23
N GLY A 105 10.30 -16.36 0.89
CA GLY A 105 9.29 -15.36 1.20
C GLY A 105 8.37 -15.82 2.32
N LYS A 106 7.33 -15.06 2.68
CA LYS A 106 6.48 -15.32 3.84
C LYS A 106 5.91 -16.75 3.89
N LYS A 107 5.76 -17.42 2.74
CA LYS A 107 5.34 -18.82 2.65
C LYS A 107 6.33 -19.80 3.31
N ASN A 108 7.63 -19.58 3.09
CA ASN A 108 8.72 -20.48 3.53
C ASN A 108 9.70 -19.83 4.52
N ALA A 109 9.53 -18.54 4.82
CA ALA A 109 10.41 -17.77 5.68
C ALA A 109 10.12 -18.02 7.16
N LEU A 110 11.20 -18.24 7.90
CA LEU A 110 11.16 -18.33 9.36
C LEU A 110 11.57 -16.99 9.98
N ASN A 111 10.93 -16.60 11.07
CA ASN A 111 11.26 -15.39 11.83
C ASN A 111 11.11 -15.63 13.34
N ASN A 112 11.57 -14.67 14.15
CA ASN A 112 11.48 -14.71 15.61
C ASN A 112 10.19 -14.13 16.20
N PHE A 113 9.15 -13.88 15.38
CA PHE A 113 7.84 -13.41 15.84
C PHE A 113 6.87 -14.60 15.96
N CYS A 114 6.21 -14.97 14.86
CA CYS A 114 5.27 -16.08 14.84
C CYS A 114 5.93 -17.38 14.34
N THR A 115 7.26 -17.45 14.29
CA THR A 115 8.04 -18.54 13.69
C THR A 115 7.85 -18.66 12.18
N GLY A 116 6.64 -18.92 11.70
CA GLY A 116 6.28 -19.04 10.29
C GLY A 116 4.76 -19.03 10.13
N ILE A 117 4.27 -19.29 8.91
CA ILE A 117 2.82 -19.40 8.68
C ILE A 117 2.27 -20.81 8.89
N ALA A 118 3.14 -21.83 8.83
CA ALA A 118 2.76 -23.23 8.91
C ALA A 118 2.10 -23.53 10.27
N GLY A 119 0.88 -24.08 10.24
CA GLY A 119 0.09 -24.37 11.44
C GLY A 119 -0.64 -23.16 12.04
N SER A 120 -0.54 -21.97 11.43
CA SER A 120 -1.24 -20.74 11.86
C SER A 120 -1.87 -19.98 10.70
N GLU A 121 -2.10 -20.64 9.57
CA GLU A 121 -2.55 -20.09 8.30
C GLU A 121 -3.83 -19.25 8.46
N ARG A 122 -4.79 -19.75 9.24
CA ARG A 122 -6.07 -19.05 9.51
C ARG A 122 -5.90 -17.64 10.06
N THR A 123 -4.88 -17.42 10.90
CA THR A 123 -4.61 -16.12 11.53
C THR A 123 -3.59 -15.33 10.72
N CYS A 124 -2.49 -15.95 10.30
CA CYS A 124 -1.37 -15.30 9.61
C CYS A 124 -1.72 -14.86 8.18
N ASN A 125 -2.63 -15.59 7.53
CA ASN A 125 -3.02 -15.38 6.13
C ASN A 125 -4.19 -14.41 5.98
N ARG A 126 -4.61 -13.75 7.08
CA ARG A 126 -5.45 -12.56 7.00
C ARG A 126 -4.84 -11.47 6.11
N CYS A 127 -3.52 -11.35 6.08
CA CYS A 127 -2.80 -10.37 5.24
C CYS A 127 -2.36 -10.94 3.88
N HIS A 128 -2.86 -12.11 3.48
CA HIS A 128 -2.63 -12.64 2.14
C HIS A 128 -3.56 -11.92 1.15
N ALA A 129 -3.08 -11.64 -0.06
CA ALA A 129 -3.87 -11.00 -1.11
C ALA A 129 -4.82 -11.99 -1.81
N GLY A 130 -5.37 -12.93 -1.06
CA GLY A 130 -6.30 -13.95 -1.53
C GLY A 130 -7.27 -14.43 -0.45
N TYR A 131 -8.19 -15.28 -0.86
CA TYR A 131 -9.26 -15.84 -0.05
C TYR A 131 -9.02 -17.32 0.24
N GLY A 132 -9.08 -17.71 1.51
CA GLY A 132 -9.15 -19.13 1.86
C GLY A 132 -7.80 -19.87 1.93
N TYR A 133 -6.68 -19.16 2.03
CA TYR A 133 -5.38 -19.77 2.30
C TYR A 133 -5.30 -20.30 3.74
N ARG A 134 -6.00 -21.41 4.01
CA ARG A 134 -6.23 -22.01 5.33
C ARG A 134 -5.25 -23.13 5.69
N HIS A 135 -4.56 -23.66 4.70
CA HIS A 135 -3.73 -24.86 4.81
C HIS A 135 -2.83 -24.97 3.58
N LYS A 136 -1.83 -25.87 3.65
CA LYS A 136 -0.83 -26.13 2.61
C LYS A 136 -1.37 -26.46 1.21
N ASN A 137 -2.61 -26.97 1.12
CA ASN A 137 -3.25 -27.34 -0.14
C ASN A 137 -4.02 -26.18 -0.80
N PHE A 138 -3.66 -24.94 -0.50
CA PHE A 138 -4.27 -23.78 -1.16
C PHE A 138 -3.89 -23.75 -2.64
N ASP A 139 -4.88 -23.49 -3.50
CA ASP A 139 -4.68 -23.45 -4.94
C ASP A 139 -4.19 -22.07 -5.37
N PHE A 140 -2.88 -21.96 -5.63
CA PHE A 140 -2.24 -20.76 -6.14
C PHE A 140 -2.42 -20.57 -7.66
N SER A 141 -3.12 -21.49 -8.34
CA SER A 141 -3.40 -21.38 -9.78
C SER A 141 -4.80 -20.86 -10.09
N ASP A 142 -5.74 -20.93 -9.13
CA ASP A 142 -7.10 -20.44 -9.31
C ASP A 142 -7.16 -18.91 -9.15
N PRO A 143 -7.45 -18.14 -10.23
CA PRO A 143 -7.54 -16.68 -10.16
C PRO A 143 -8.73 -16.20 -9.32
N ASN A 144 -9.76 -17.02 -9.08
CA ASN A 144 -10.88 -16.63 -8.23
C ASN A 144 -10.49 -16.48 -6.76
N ASN A 145 -9.38 -17.11 -6.36
CA ASN A 145 -8.83 -16.97 -5.01
C ASN A 145 -8.17 -15.60 -4.76
N ILE A 146 -8.03 -14.72 -5.76
CA ILE A 146 -7.41 -13.39 -5.59
C ILE A 146 -8.36 -12.46 -4.84
N ASP A 147 -7.84 -11.68 -3.89
CA ASP A 147 -8.59 -10.60 -3.23
C ASP A 147 -8.26 -9.27 -3.92
N CYS A 148 -9.11 -8.85 -4.86
CA CYS A 148 -8.97 -7.57 -5.54
C CYS A 148 -9.32 -6.38 -4.63
N LEU A 149 -10.24 -6.59 -3.69
CA LEU A 149 -10.86 -5.53 -2.90
C LEU A 149 -9.92 -4.97 -1.82
N VAL A 150 -9.04 -5.80 -1.24
CA VAL A 150 -8.09 -5.38 -0.20
C VAL A 150 -7.19 -4.21 -0.64
N CYS A 151 -6.88 -4.15 -1.94
CA CYS A 151 -6.07 -3.08 -2.51
C CYS A 151 -6.92 -1.93 -3.08
N HIS A 152 -8.10 -2.22 -3.64
CA HIS A 152 -8.85 -1.27 -4.46
C HIS A 152 -10.04 -0.60 -3.78
N ASP A 153 -10.53 -1.14 -2.66
CA ASP A 153 -11.59 -0.52 -1.86
C ASP A 153 -11.14 0.84 -1.32
N ASN A 154 -11.90 1.92 -1.56
CA ASN A 154 -11.63 3.21 -0.95
C ASN A 154 -12.74 3.70 -0.03
N SER A 155 -13.66 2.81 0.35
CA SER A 155 -14.81 3.13 1.21
C SER A 155 -14.51 3.08 2.71
N ASN A 156 -13.39 2.44 3.09
CA ASN A 156 -13.02 2.08 4.46
C ASN A 156 -14.02 1.11 5.14
N VAL A 157 -14.83 0.38 4.37
CA VAL A 157 -15.72 -0.64 4.95
C VAL A 157 -15.28 -2.08 4.68
N TYR A 158 -14.33 -2.29 3.77
CA TYR A 158 -13.78 -3.62 3.51
C TYR A 158 -12.66 -3.96 4.51
N GLU A 159 -12.86 -5.01 5.31
CA GLU A 159 -11.82 -5.59 6.16
C GLU A 159 -11.81 -7.11 6.06
N LYS A 160 -10.62 -7.70 6.01
CA LYS A 160 -10.44 -9.16 6.11
C LYS A 160 -10.58 -9.60 7.56
N ALA A 161 -11.47 -10.55 7.81
CA ALA A 161 -11.79 -11.07 9.13
C ALA A 161 -10.59 -11.77 9.80
N ARG A 162 -10.54 -11.70 11.13
CA ARG A 162 -9.54 -12.40 11.94
C ARG A 162 -9.86 -13.90 11.99
N GLY A 163 -8.84 -14.75 11.82
CA GLY A 163 -9.00 -16.21 11.94
C GLY A 163 -9.75 -16.89 10.79
N LEU A 164 -10.11 -16.14 9.74
CA LEU A 164 -10.83 -16.66 8.57
C LEU A 164 -9.95 -16.81 7.33
N ALA A 165 -8.62 -16.82 7.46
CA ALA A 165 -7.69 -17.04 6.33
C ALA A 165 -7.96 -16.13 5.12
N GLY A 166 -8.19 -14.85 5.41
CA GLY A 166 -8.31 -13.82 4.41
C GLY A 166 -9.72 -13.60 3.86
N TYR A 167 -10.74 -14.34 4.30
CA TYR A 167 -12.12 -13.97 3.96
C TYR A 167 -12.52 -12.61 4.57
N PRO A 168 -13.42 -11.86 3.92
CA PRO A 168 -13.93 -10.59 4.42
C PRO A 168 -14.75 -10.77 5.70
N ALA A 169 -14.91 -9.68 6.45
CA ALA A 169 -15.80 -9.62 7.61
C ALA A 169 -17.27 -9.83 7.21
N GLU A 170 -18.02 -10.51 8.08
CA GLU A 170 -19.46 -10.64 7.91
C GLU A 170 -20.14 -9.27 7.89
N GLY A 171 -21.19 -9.12 7.08
CA GLY A 171 -21.93 -7.86 6.94
C GLY A 171 -21.20 -6.76 6.14
N THR A 172 -20.14 -7.10 5.40
CA THR A 172 -19.47 -6.15 4.49
C THR A 172 -20.47 -5.59 3.46
N ASP A 173 -20.59 -4.26 3.39
CA ASP A 173 -21.42 -3.58 2.38
C ASP A 173 -20.67 -3.47 1.05
N TYR A 174 -20.83 -4.50 0.21
CA TYR A 174 -20.16 -4.56 -1.08
C TYR A 174 -20.60 -3.47 -2.06
N GLN A 175 -21.84 -2.96 -1.97
CA GLN A 175 -22.28 -1.88 -2.85
C GLN A 175 -21.50 -0.59 -2.57
N LYS A 176 -21.25 -0.30 -1.29
CA LYS A 176 -20.37 0.80 -0.90
C LYS A 176 -18.91 0.58 -1.32
N VAL A 177 -18.42 -0.66 -1.26
CA VAL A 177 -17.08 -1.03 -1.76
C VAL A 177 -16.98 -0.76 -3.26
N PHE A 178 -17.91 -1.30 -4.07
CA PHE A 178 -17.92 -1.14 -5.52
C PHE A 178 -18.02 0.33 -5.95
N ALA A 179 -18.85 1.12 -5.25
CA ALA A 179 -18.96 2.56 -5.43
C ALA A 179 -17.68 3.34 -5.10
N SER A 180 -16.66 2.71 -4.50
CA SER A 180 -15.42 3.36 -4.10
C SER A 180 -14.18 2.83 -4.82
N LEU A 181 -14.29 1.78 -5.63
CA LEU A 181 -13.15 1.15 -6.30
C LEU A 181 -12.34 2.18 -7.08
N SER A 182 -11.05 2.26 -6.78
CA SER A 182 -10.12 3.16 -7.47
C SER A 182 -8.67 2.69 -7.31
N SER A 183 -7.71 3.51 -7.73
CA SER A 183 -6.30 3.21 -7.47
C SER A 183 -6.05 3.06 -5.95
N PRO A 184 -5.19 2.10 -5.53
CA PRO A 184 -4.89 1.90 -4.12
C PRO A 184 -4.34 3.18 -3.47
N LYS A 185 -4.78 3.46 -2.25
CA LYS A 185 -4.24 4.50 -1.38
C LYS A 185 -3.34 3.89 -0.30
N LYS A 186 -2.59 4.75 0.41
CA LYS A 186 -1.67 4.32 1.48
C LYS A 186 -2.35 3.45 2.55
N PHE A 187 -3.62 3.70 2.86
CA PHE A 187 -4.33 2.95 3.89
C PHE A 187 -4.65 1.50 3.46
N ASN A 188 -4.86 1.24 2.16
CA ASN A 188 -5.06 -0.12 1.64
C ASN A 188 -3.86 -1.01 1.95
N CYS A 189 -2.65 -0.47 1.71
CA CYS A 189 -1.40 -1.16 2.03
C CYS A 189 -1.23 -1.29 3.57
N SER A 190 -1.61 -0.26 4.31
CA SER A 190 -1.41 -0.17 5.76
C SER A 190 -2.10 -1.28 6.54
N GLY A 191 -3.27 -1.74 6.09
CA GLY A 191 -4.06 -2.77 6.77
C GLY A 191 -3.29 -4.09 6.94
N CYS A 192 -2.31 -4.35 6.07
CA CYS A 192 -1.41 -5.50 6.16
C CYS A 192 0.01 -5.11 6.59
N HIS A 193 0.57 -4.05 6.01
CA HIS A 193 1.99 -3.72 6.20
C HIS A 193 2.30 -3.06 7.54
N PHE A 194 1.33 -2.43 8.21
CA PHE A 194 1.54 -1.79 9.52
C PHE A 194 0.99 -2.61 10.69
N HIS A 195 0.29 -3.73 10.44
CA HIS A 195 -0.36 -4.50 11.51
C HIS A 195 -0.05 -6.01 11.47
N SER A 196 1.07 -6.42 10.86
CA SER A 196 1.40 -7.83 10.66
C SER A 196 2.17 -8.48 11.82
N ALA A 197 1.77 -9.70 12.19
CA ALA A 197 2.40 -10.58 13.19
C ALA A 197 2.32 -10.12 14.66
N GLY A 198 1.17 -9.58 15.10
CA GLY A 198 0.95 -9.15 16.49
C GLY A 198 1.71 -7.88 16.89
N ALA A 199 2.61 -7.43 16.04
CA ALA A 199 3.29 -6.16 16.07
C ALA A 199 2.34 -5.04 15.64
N GLY A 200 2.20 -4.00 16.47
CA GLY A 200 1.63 -2.74 16.03
C GLY A 200 2.46 -2.08 14.92
N PRO A 201 2.07 -0.87 14.45
CA PRO A 201 2.72 -0.11 13.37
C PRO A 201 4.25 -0.01 13.45
N CYS A 202 4.81 -0.20 14.64
CA CYS A 202 6.18 0.09 14.98
C CYS A 202 7.12 -1.12 14.98
N ALA A 203 6.62 -2.36 14.90
CA ALA A 203 7.45 -3.50 15.31
C ALA A 203 8.13 -4.28 14.17
N LYS A 204 8.00 -3.88 12.90
CA LYS A 204 8.72 -4.55 11.79
C LYS A 204 9.47 -3.66 10.81
N THR A 205 9.10 -2.40 10.63
CA THR A 205 9.84 -1.49 9.74
C THR A 205 10.60 -0.46 10.57
N ALA A 206 11.91 -0.68 10.75
CA ALA A 206 12.83 0.19 11.48
C ALA A 206 13.06 1.58 10.84
N THR A 207 12.24 1.99 9.86
CA THR A 207 12.50 3.16 9.00
C THR A 207 11.55 4.34 9.22
N ARG A 208 10.74 4.38 10.30
CA ARG A 208 9.97 5.58 10.65
C ARG A 208 10.20 6.07 12.08
N PRO A 209 10.63 7.33 12.30
CA PRO A 209 10.94 7.87 13.63
C PRO A 209 9.71 8.18 14.51
N THR A 210 8.50 8.19 13.95
CA THR A 210 7.30 8.72 14.62
C THR A 210 6.41 7.61 15.14
N CYS A 211 6.93 6.78 16.03
CA CYS A 211 6.16 5.74 16.71
C CYS A 211 6.09 6.03 18.21
N THR A 212 5.49 7.16 18.56
CA THR A 212 5.05 7.41 19.93
C THR A 212 3.69 6.73 20.14
N ARG A 213 3.60 5.91 21.19
CA ARG A 213 2.34 5.41 21.75
C ARG A 213 1.36 6.57 21.90
N THR A 214 0.08 6.30 21.68
CA THR A 214 -1.07 7.21 21.81
C THR A 214 -1.34 8.10 20.58
N THR A 215 -2.17 7.61 19.67
CA THR A 215 -3.53 8.11 19.44
C THR A 215 -4.08 7.49 18.15
N TRP A 216 -5.14 6.70 18.31
CA TRP A 216 -6.13 6.55 17.25
C TRP A 216 -6.76 7.93 17.08
N SER A 217 -6.34 8.65 16.06
CA SER A 217 -7.02 9.85 15.58
C SER A 217 -7.20 9.69 14.09
N MET A 218 -8.39 9.27 13.70
CA MET A 218 -8.94 9.57 12.38
C MET A 218 -8.90 11.09 12.23
N SER A 219 -7.95 11.62 11.47
CA SER A 219 -8.06 12.97 10.92
C SER A 219 -7.98 12.86 9.42
N ILE A 220 -9.17 12.91 8.83
CA ILE A 220 -9.39 13.31 7.45
C ILE A 220 -8.94 14.77 7.34
N ARG A 221 -7.93 15.02 6.52
CA ARG A 221 -7.79 16.25 5.74
C ARG A 221 -7.58 15.87 4.29
#